data_AF-A0A067BR47-F1
#
_entry.id   AF-A0A067BR47-F1
#
_cell.length_a   1.000
_cell.length_b   1.000
_cell.length_c   1.000
_cell.angle_alpha   90.00
_cell.angle_beta   90.00
_cell.angle_gamma   90.00
#
_symmetry.space_group_name_H-M   'P 1'
#
loop_
_entity.id
_entity.type
_entity.pdbx_description
1 polymer ?
#
loop_
_entity_poly.entity_id
_entity_poly.type
_entity_poly.pdbx_seq_one_letter_code
_entity_poly.pdbx_strand_id
1 'polypeptide(L)'
;MAIVMLPHASCCRNASKNALTSLISVVFPETLEQLDLGHNAISEIRAAFPKSLRRLCLGPNPVVAFYANASQFALLESLGRPADDCLLHVNTTSAACAGHNGIALLWGLYPVCLLPDVSTIPAVDAAAFPYAAVIGGGVSLVALCIIAVICYTCRRRKRVRMSQSTPIEMDVRSWYSSAKTPTPLERASLHLETEFQDHFVPQSALTRGHLLYRRELSLVHRALYQAAGADDAEMVTLTSLPPDKSDDPDAVGIFLETVRLHAQLHHPKIVRFVGVTWRTVKQLALITEYMERGDLWSLLQEPPMHAWLDDMSGATKLSLLHDVVDGLRYLHSCDPIVFHMDLKAEHVFVSESFEAKLGAFGSTRATHHAEDVTSTDDEAVVAWSAPEVLKGLRYTEKADIYALGVLIATMDTGKAPFANETNQLRASRTRIAVHVMAGNATLEFRDDCPPAVRSMADRCLAYDPRDRPSAKDVYKWIDFIRKAPMTVPSPEYLL
;
A
#
# COMPACT_ATOMS: atom_id res chain seq x y z
N MET A 1 -4.37 -17.96 6.87
CA MET A 1 -5.28 -16.92 7.40
C MET A 1 -5.01 -16.77 8.90
N ALA A 2 -4.47 -15.63 9.34
CA ALA A 2 -4.28 -15.36 10.77
C ALA A 2 -5.61 -14.85 11.37
N ILE A 3 -5.98 -15.34 12.54
CA ILE A 3 -7.20 -14.91 13.23
C ILE A 3 -6.95 -13.50 13.76
N VAL A 4 -7.50 -12.47 13.11
CA VAL A 4 -7.56 -11.11 13.66
C VAL A 4 -8.69 -11.06 14.69
N MET A 5 -8.33 -10.92 15.96
CA MET A 5 -9.27 -10.85 17.08
C MET A 5 -9.69 -9.38 17.29
N LEU A 6 -10.98 -9.08 17.09
CA LEU A 6 -11.58 -7.79 17.47
C LEU A 6 -11.67 -7.67 19.01
N PRO A 7 -11.58 -6.46 19.61
CA PRO A 7 -11.40 -6.29 21.06
C PRO A 7 -12.67 -6.40 21.93
N HIS A 8 -13.82 -6.79 21.39
CA HIS A 8 -15.07 -6.75 22.15
C HIS A 8 -15.81 -8.09 22.25
N ALA A 9 -15.83 -8.58 23.50
CA ALA A 9 -16.81 -9.46 24.13
C ALA A 9 -17.29 -10.67 23.30
N SER A 10 -16.67 -11.82 23.53
CA SER A 10 -17.34 -13.12 23.32
C SER A 10 -16.75 -14.15 24.27
N CYS A 11 -17.49 -14.52 25.32
CA CYS A 11 -17.18 -15.65 26.22
C CYS A 11 -17.01 -16.97 25.42
N CYS A 12 -17.71 -17.09 24.29
CA CYS A 12 -17.65 -18.24 23.40
C CYS A 12 -17.31 -17.81 21.97
N ARG A 13 -16.41 -18.52 21.29
CA ARG A 13 -16.03 -18.26 19.91
C ARG A 13 -16.05 -19.53 19.08
N ASN A 14 -16.87 -19.53 18.03
CA ASN A 14 -16.92 -20.60 17.05
C ASN A 14 -16.17 -20.17 15.77
N ALA A 15 -15.06 -20.85 15.50
CA ALA A 15 -14.23 -20.70 14.31
C ALA A 15 -14.16 -22.02 13.52
N SER A 16 -15.12 -22.92 13.72
CA SER A 16 -15.22 -24.18 12.97
C SER A 16 -15.62 -23.97 11.50
N LYS A 17 -15.37 -24.97 10.64
CA LYS A 17 -15.78 -24.98 9.21
C LYS A 17 -15.24 -23.80 8.38
N ASN A 18 -14.06 -23.30 8.73
CA ASN A 18 -13.34 -22.31 7.94
C ASN A 18 -12.19 -22.98 7.17
N ALA A 19 -11.34 -22.18 6.52
CA ALA A 19 -10.13 -22.64 5.83
C ALA A 19 -8.85 -22.32 6.63
N LEU A 20 -8.88 -22.45 7.96
CA LEU A 20 -7.70 -22.19 8.79
C LEU A 20 -6.65 -23.29 8.58
N THR A 21 -5.41 -22.91 8.27
CA THR A 21 -4.33 -23.85 7.94
C THR A 21 -3.26 -23.98 9.04
N SER A 22 -3.14 -23.01 9.93
CA SER A 22 -2.17 -22.99 11.04
C SER A 22 -2.62 -22.05 12.17
N LEU A 23 -2.28 -22.38 13.40
CA LEU A 23 -2.51 -21.58 14.62
C LEU A 23 -1.17 -21.14 15.21
N ILE A 24 -0.49 -20.17 14.60
CA ILE A 24 0.83 -19.68 15.04
C ILE A 24 0.69 -18.27 15.58
N SER A 25 1.19 -18.01 16.79
CA SER A 25 1.28 -16.67 17.41
C SER A 25 -0.07 -15.95 17.53
N VAL A 26 -1.16 -16.69 17.69
CA VAL A 26 -2.50 -16.12 17.95
C VAL A 26 -2.61 -15.71 19.41
N VAL A 27 -3.00 -14.46 19.64
CA VAL A 27 -3.34 -13.92 20.96
C VAL A 27 -4.85 -14.01 21.15
N PHE A 28 -5.28 -14.81 22.11
CA PHE A 28 -6.69 -14.94 22.47
C PHE A 28 -7.08 -13.91 23.55
N PRO A 29 -8.33 -13.41 23.58
CA PRO A 29 -8.81 -12.57 24.67
C PRO A 29 -8.74 -13.32 26.00
N GLU A 30 -8.31 -12.64 27.06
CA GLU A 30 -8.27 -13.21 28.43
C GLU A 30 -9.66 -13.58 28.98
N THR A 31 -10.75 -13.16 28.32
CA THR A 31 -12.15 -13.48 28.69
C THR A 31 -12.73 -14.67 27.91
N LEU A 32 -11.94 -15.33 27.05
CA LEU A 32 -12.42 -16.43 26.22
C LEU A 32 -12.55 -17.73 27.02
N GLU A 33 -13.79 -18.20 27.22
CA GLU A 33 -14.08 -19.44 27.94
C GLU A 33 -14.30 -20.64 27.02
N GLN A 34 -14.76 -20.43 25.79
CA GLN A 34 -15.05 -21.52 24.85
C GLN A 34 -14.50 -21.22 23.45
N LEU A 35 -13.78 -22.17 22.88
CA LEU A 35 -13.19 -22.05 21.55
C LEU A 35 -13.46 -23.31 20.73
N ASP A 36 -14.11 -23.13 19.57
CA ASP A 36 -14.33 -24.20 18.61
C ASP A 36 -13.53 -23.95 17.33
N LEU A 37 -12.61 -24.85 17.00
CA LEU A 37 -11.73 -24.82 15.83
C LEU A 37 -11.96 -26.02 14.89
N GLY A 38 -13.04 -26.78 15.10
CA GLY A 38 -13.30 -28.03 14.37
C GLY A 38 -13.49 -27.84 12.87
N HIS A 39 -13.33 -28.91 12.08
CA HIS A 39 -13.57 -28.89 10.62
C HIS A 39 -12.80 -27.80 9.86
N ASN A 40 -11.54 -27.58 10.18
CA ASN A 40 -10.65 -26.70 9.43
C ASN A 40 -9.57 -27.53 8.69
N ALA A 41 -8.51 -26.88 8.21
CA ALA A 41 -7.34 -27.52 7.59
C ALA A 41 -6.07 -27.31 8.43
N ILE A 42 -6.20 -27.20 9.76
CA ILE A 42 -5.11 -26.79 10.65
C ILE A 42 -4.09 -27.92 10.74
N SER A 43 -2.86 -27.63 10.32
CA SER A 43 -1.74 -28.57 10.30
C SER A 43 -0.74 -28.34 11.43
N GLU A 44 -0.59 -27.11 11.92
CA GLU A 44 0.31 -26.78 13.04
C GLU A 44 -0.40 -25.90 14.09
N ILE A 45 -0.21 -26.23 15.37
CA ILE A 45 -0.71 -25.46 16.52
C ILE A 45 0.47 -24.98 17.38
N ARG A 46 0.64 -23.67 17.49
CA ARG A 46 1.60 -22.94 18.33
C ARG A 46 0.95 -21.64 18.82
N ALA A 47 0.00 -21.77 19.74
CA ALA A 47 -0.76 -20.64 20.28
C ALA A 47 -0.81 -20.67 21.82
N ALA A 48 -1.01 -19.51 22.43
CA ALA A 48 -1.11 -19.36 23.88
C ALA A 48 -2.58 -19.22 24.29
N PHE A 49 -3.18 -20.28 24.80
CA PHE A 49 -4.57 -20.29 25.25
C PHE A 49 -4.73 -19.52 26.58
N PRO A 50 -5.84 -18.78 26.75
CA PRO A 50 -6.07 -17.98 27.95
C PRO A 50 -6.48 -18.87 29.12
N LYS A 51 -6.13 -18.48 30.35
CA LYS A 51 -6.43 -19.26 31.57
C LYS A 51 -7.94 -19.37 31.88
N SER A 52 -8.73 -18.48 31.30
CA SER A 52 -10.20 -18.50 31.36
C SER A 52 -10.82 -19.60 30.51
N LEU A 53 -10.07 -20.25 29.62
CA LEU A 53 -10.59 -21.30 28.76
C LEU A 53 -11.15 -22.47 29.59
N ARG A 54 -12.33 -22.95 29.20
CA ARG A 54 -13.08 -24.05 29.80
C ARG A 54 -13.46 -25.13 28.80
N ARG A 55 -13.67 -24.77 27.52
CA ARG A 55 -13.97 -25.73 26.44
C ARG A 55 -13.13 -25.45 25.19
N LEU A 56 -12.54 -26.50 24.63
CA LEU A 56 -11.75 -26.46 23.42
C LEU A 56 -12.15 -27.61 22.47
N CYS A 57 -12.55 -27.27 21.25
CA CYS A 57 -12.80 -28.23 20.17
C CYS A 57 -11.73 -28.09 19.11
N LEU A 58 -10.97 -29.15 18.83
CA LEU A 58 -9.87 -29.13 17.84
C LEU A 58 -10.17 -29.97 16.60
N GLY A 59 -11.20 -30.81 16.63
CA GLY A 59 -11.44 -31.84 15.65
C GLY A 59 -12.64 -31.61 14.74
N PRO A 60 -12.65 -32.18 13.52
CA PRO A 60 -11.53 -32.83 12.84
C PRO A 60 -10.59 -31.80 12.19
N ASN A 61 -9.28 -31.94 12.39
CA ASN A 61 -8.22 -31.17 11.71
C ASN A 61 -6.99 -32.07 11.44
N PRO A 62 -6.26 -31.85 10.33
CA PRO A 62 -5.07 -32.63 9.96
C PRO A 62 -3.80 -32.15 10.69
N VAL A 63 -3.84 -32.04 12.02
CA VAL A 63 -2.72 -31.50 12.82
C VAL A 63 -1.55 -32.48 12.82
N VAL A 64 -0.39 -32.03 12.33
CA VAL A 64 0.88 -32.77 12.29
C VAL A 64 1.86 -32.34 13.39
N ALA A 65 1.72 -31.11 13.91
CA ALA A 65 2.56 -30.60 15.01
C ALA A 65 1.77 -29.73 15.98
N PHE A 66 1.89 -30.00 17.28
CA PHE A 66 1.27 -29.23 18.36
C PHE A 66 2.33 -28.88 19.41
N TYR A 67 2.56 -27.60 19.64
CA TYR A 67 3.49 -27.05 20.61
C TYR A 67 2.78 -26.41 21.80
N ALA A 68 3.29 -26.67 23.00
CA ALA A 68 2.89 -26.00 24.23
C ALA A 68 4.11 -25.90 25.17
N ASN A 69 4.16 -24.92 26.07
CA ASN A 69 5.09 -24.97 27.20
C ASN A 69 4.44 -25.70 28.39
N ALA A 70 5.15 -25.88 29.50
CA ALA A 70 4.65 -26.66 30.64
C ALA A 70 3.34 -26.09 31.21
N SER A 71 3.25 -24.76 31.32
CA SER A 71 2.04 -24.08 31.83
C SER A 71 0.83 -24.21 30.91
N GLN A 72 1.02 -24.12 29.59
CA GLN A 72 -0.05 -24.31 28.60
C GLN A 72 -0.49 -25.78 28.49
N PHE A 73 0.45 -26.72 28.60
CA PHE A 73 0.11 -28.14 28.61
C PHE A 73 -0.76 -28.50 29.82
N ALA A 74 -0.41 -28.03 31.02
CA ALA A 74 -1.20 -28.24 32.22
C ALA A 74 -2.61 -27.62 32.12
N LEU A 75 -2.72 -26.43 31.51
CA LEU A 75 -4.02 -25.82 31.22
C LEU A 75 -4.87 -26.70 30.30
N LEU A 76 -4.32 -27.18 29.18
CA LEU A 76 -5.04 -28.02 28.21
C LEU A 76 -5.48 -29.35 28.82
N GLU A 77 -4.63 -29.97 29.66
CA GLU A 77 -4.96 -31.19 30.38
C GLU A 77 -6.14 -30.98 31.34
N SER A 78 -6.19 -29.80 32.00
CA SER A 78 -7.26 -29.46 32.95
C SER A 78 -8.65 -29.25 32.32
N LEU A 79 -8.73 -29.05 31.00
CA LEU A 79 -10.01 -28.88 30.29
C LEU A 79 -10.84 -30.18 30.21
N GLY A 80 -10.23 -31.33 30.51
CA GLY A 80 -10.85 -32.64 30.37
C GLY A 80 -10.98 -33.08 28.91
N ARG A 81 -11.24 -34.38 28.70
CA ARG A 81 -11.37 -34.95 27.35
C ARG A 81 -12.65 -34.40 26.67
N PRO A 82 -12.55 -33.80 25.48
CA PRO A 82 -13.71 -33.30 24.74
C PRO A 82 -14.53 -34.45 24.14
N ALA A 83 -15.75 -34.13 23.68
CA ALA A 83 -16.62 -35.07 22.98
C ALA A 83 -15.95 -35.63 21.71
N ASP A 84 -16.37 -36.83 21.28
CA ASP A 84 -15.67 -37.58 20.22
C ASP A 84 -15.70 -36.88 18.85
N ASP A 85 -16.67 -36.01 18.60
CA ASP A 85 -16.78 -35.14 17.43
C ASP A 85 -15.77 -33.97 17.42
N CYS A 86 -15.21 -33.63 18.58
CA CYS A 86 -14.17 -32.61 18.76
C CYS A 86 -12.74 -33.15 18.79
N LEU A 87 -12.55 -34.45 18.57
CA LEU A 87 -11.26 -35.13 18.60
C LEU A 87 -10.50 -34.97 17.27
N LEU A 88 -9.17 -34.80 17.35
CA LEU A 88 -8.30 -34.81 16.17
C LEU A 88 -8.30 -36.20 15.53
N HIS A 89 -8.01 -36.28 14.23
CA HIS A 89 -7.86 -37.58 13.59
C HIS A 89 -6.68 -38.36 14.21
N VAL A 90 -6.94 -39.58 14.67
CA VAL A 90 -5.99 -40.42 15.43
C VAL A 90 -4.69 -40.74 14.66
N ASN A 91 -4.69 -40.59 13.33
CA ASN A 91 -3.54 -40.87 12.46
C ASN A 91 -2.70 -39.64 12.06
N THR A 92 -3.03 -38.41 12.49
CA THR A 92 -2.38 -37.21 11.90
C THR A 92 -1.18 -36.67 12.69
N THR A 93 -0.93 -37.12 13.91
CA THR A 93 0.13 -36.57 14.77
C THR A 93 1.36 -37.49 14.87
N SER A 94 2.04 -37.74 13.76
CA SER A 94 3.44 -38.20 13.83
C SER A 94 4.30 -36.98 14.17
N ALA A 95 4.86 -36.90 15.39
CA ALA A 95 5.55 -35.72 15.91
C ALA A 95 6.70 -35.23 14.99
N ALA A 96 6.36 -34.33 14.06
CA ALA A 96 7.28 -33.67 13.13
C ALA A 96 7.87 -32.37 13.73
N CYS A 97 7.71 -32.18 15.04
CA CYS A 97 8.07 -30.94 15.71
C CYS A 97 9.57 -30.85 16.02
N ALA A 98 10.13 -29.64 15.95
CA ALA A 98 11.55 -29.38 16.18
C ALA A 98 11.76 -28.43 17.37
N GLY A 99 12.89 -28.59 18.08
CA GLY A 99 13.30 -27.66 19.15
C GLY A 99 12.51 -27.76 20.45
N HIS A 100 11.95 -28.93 20.75
CA HIS A 100 11.24 -29.22 22.01
C HIS A 100 12.13 -30.01 22.98
N ASN A 101 11.86 -29.89 24.29
CA ASN A 101 12.60 -30.59 25.34
C ASN A 101 11.98 -31.95 25.70
N GLY A 102 10.77 -32.24 25.21
CA GLY A 102 10.07 -33.50 25.42
C GLY A 102 8.74 -33.55 24.68
N ILE A 103 8.10 -34.72 24.67
CA ILE A 103 6.76 -34.93 24.11
C ILE A 103 5.86 -35.48 25.22
N ALA A 104 4.66 -34.93 25.36
CA ALA A 104 3.65 -35.41 26.30
C ALA A 104 2.33 -35.69 25.57
N LEU A 105 1.55 -36.65 26.05
CA LEU A 105 0.27 -37.02 25.44
C LEU A 105 -0.88 -36.22 26.06
N LEU A 106 -1.45 -35.28 25.32
CA LEU A 106 -2.66 -34.56 25.74
C LEU A 106 -3.85 -35.52 25.73
N TRP A 107 -4.51 -35.62 26.89
CA TRP A 107 -5.62 -36.55 27.16
C TRP A 107 -5.30 -38.03 26.85
N GLY A 108 -4.01 -38.40 26.89
CA GLY A 108 -3.55 -39.75 26.57
C GLY A 108 -3.63 -40.14 25.09
N LEU A 109 -3.95 -39.20 24.20
CA LEU A 109 -4.22 -39.47 22.78
C LEU A 109 -3.29 -38.72 21.81
N TYR A 110 -2.95 -37.46 22.09
CA TYR A 110 -2.27 -36.61 21.11
C TYR A 110 -0.88 -36.15 21.59
N PRO A 111 0.21 -36.42 20.85
CA PRO A 111 1.52 -35.94 21.21
C PRO A 111 1.63 -34.42 21.06
N VAL A 112 2.08 -33.75 22.11
CA VAL A 112 2.34 -32.30 22.21
C VAL A 112 3.80 -32.09 22.57
N CYS A 113 4.45 -31.20 21.84
CA CYS A 113 5.87 -30.91 21.94
C CYS A 113 6.12 -29.78 22.94
N LEU A 114 6.84 -30.10 24.02
CA LEU A 114 7.05 -29.21 25.15
C LEU A 114 8.21 -28.24 24.91
N LEU A 115 7.89 -26.95 24.84
CA LEU A 115 8.87 -25.86 24.71
C LEU A 115 9.41 -25.43 26.09
N PRO A 116 10.66 -24.95 26.19
CA PRO A 116 11.20 -24.39 27.42
C PRO A 116 10.45 -23.11 27.82
N ASP A 117 10.12 -22.98 29.12
CA ASP A 117 9.57 -21.74 29.68
C ASP A 117 10.68 -20.68 29.72
N VAL A 118 10.56 -19.64 28.89
CA VAL A 118 11.47 -18.49 28.97
C VAL A 118 10.95 -17.56 30.06
N SER A 119 11.33 -17.83 31.31
CA SER A 119 11.17 -16.91 32.43
C SER A 119 12.48 -16.16 32.68
N THR A 120 12.45 -14.86 32.41
CA THR A 120 13.27 -13.80 33.03
C THR A 120 14.79 -13.85 32.87
N ILE A 121 15.33 -12.80 32.24
CA ILE A 121 16.72 -12.35 32.38
C ILE A 121 17.01 -12.03 33.86
N PRO A 122 18.21 -12.36 34.36
CA PRO A 122 18.95 -11.40 35.17
C PRO A 122 20.37 -11.16 34.67
N ALA A 123 20.93 -10.08 35.22
CA ALA A 123 22.07 -9.30 34.81
C ALA A 123 23.43 -10.00 34.76
N VAL A 124 24.33 -9.32 34.07
CA VAL A 124 25.79 -9.51 33.97
C VAL A 124 26.42 -9.64 35.36
N ASP A 125 27.29 -10.65 35.54
CA ASP A 125 28.57 -10.45 36.21
C ASP A 125 29.60 -11.51 35.79
N ALA A 126 30.82 -11.04 35.64
CA ALA A 126 31.97 -11.78 35.14
C ALA A 126 32.67 -12.56 36.26
N ALA A 127 33.06 -13.81 36.00
CA ALA A 127 34.36 -14.36 36.41
C ALA A 127 34.59 -15.81 35.94
N ALA A 128 35.80 -16.03 35.42
CA ALA A 128 36.64 -17.22 35.54
C ALA A 128 36.29 -18.51 34.74
N PHE A 129 37.02 -18.67 33.63
CA PHE A 129 37.61 -19.93 33.12
C PHE A 129 38.49 -20.62 34.20
N PRO A 130 38.83 -21.94 34.17
CA PRO A 130 39.62 -22.53 33.06
C PRO A 130 39.62 -24.07 32.79
N TYR A 131 40.28 -24.40 31.64
CA TYR A 131 40.84 -25.70 31.16
C TYR A 131 39.84 -26.72 30.59
N ALA A 132 40.04 -27.40 29.45
CA ALA A 132 41.12 -27.63 28.47
C ALA A 132 40.43 -28.31 27.25
N ALA A 133 40.99 -28.61 26.07
CA ALA A 133 42.15 -28.24 25.29
C ALA A 133 41.88 -28.78 23.86
N VAL A 134 42.26 -27.97 22.86
CA VAL A 134 43.00 -28.36 21.64
C VAL A 134 42.50 -29.59 20.86
N ILE A 135 41.73 -29.38 19.78
CA ILE A 135 42.12 -29.68 18.37
C ILE A 135 41.28 -28.75 17.46
N GLY A 136 41.92 -27.87 16.67
CA GLY A 136 41.18 -27.01 15.71
C GLY A 136 41.89 -25.76 15.20
N GLY A 137 43.16 -25.53 15.56
CA GLY A 137 43.86 -24.26 15.34
C GLY A 137 44.15 -23.85 13.88
N GLY A 138 43.93 -24.72 12.88
CA GLY A 138 44.21 -24.39 11.48
C GLY A 138 43.02 -23.82 10.70
N VAL A 139 41.81 -24.35 10.93
CA VAL A 139 40.62 -24.00 10.15
C VAL A 139 39.91 -22.77 10.75
N SER A 140 40.04 -22.58 12.06
CA SER A 140 39.43 -21.45 12.76
C SER A 140 40.05 -20.11 12.40
N LEU A 141 41.32 -20.01 12.03
CA LEU A 141 41.93 -18.71 11.72
C LEU A 141 41.40 -18.14 10.39
N VAL A 142 41.25 -19.00 9.38
CA VAL A 142 40.69 -18.59 8.07
C VAL A 142 39.20 -18.29 8.20
N ALA A 143 38.45 -19.11 8.94
CA ALA A 143 37.05 -18.85 9.23
C ALA A 143 36.87 -17.56 10.06
N LEU A 144 37.75 -17.29 11.04
CA LEU A 144 37.73 -16.07 11.84
C LEU A 144 38.16 -14.85 11.02
N CYS A 145 39.08 -14.97 10.07
CA CYS A 145 39.40 -13.89 9.14
C CYS A 145 38.25 -13.61 8.18
N ILE A 146 37.59 -14.65 7.65
CA ILE A 146 36.39 -14.50 6.80
C ILE A 146 35.24 -13.91 7.60
N ILE A 147 34.99 -14.39 8.83
CA ILE A 147 33.98 -13.83 9.74
C ILE A 147 34.37 -12.42 10.17
N ALA A 148 35.66 -12.10 10.36
CA ALA A 148 36.09 -10.74 10.67
C ALA A 148 35.93 -9.82 9.47
N VAL A 149 36.17 -10.28 8.24
CA VAL A 149 35.92 -9.53 7.00
C VAL A 149 34.43 -9.38 6.75
N ILE A 150 33.61 -10.41 6.98
CA ILE A 150 32.15 -10.36 6.91
C ILE A 150 31.62 -9.45 8.01
N CYS A 151 32.10 -9.54 9.26
CA CYS A 151 31.71 -8.66 10.34
C CYS A 151 32.22 -7.23 10.13
N TYR A 152 33.38 -7.03 9.50
CA TYR A 152 33.92 -5.72 9.16
C TYR A 152 33.15 -5.10 8.00
N THR A 153 32.83 -5.85 6.95
CA THR A 153 32.00 -5.39 5.82
C THR A 153 30.55 -5.24 6.21
N CYS A 154 29.99 -6.10 7.07
CA CYS A 154 28.67 -5.95 7.67
C CYS A 154 28.65 -4.79 8.66
N ARG A 155 29.66 -4.58 9.50
CA ARG A 155 29.77 -3.39 10.38
C ARG A 155 30.02 -2.12 9.58
N ARG A 156 30.75 -2.15 8.47
CA ARG A 156 30.93 -1.01 7.57
C ARG A 156 29.66 -0.74 6.78
N ARG A 157 28.93 -1.75 6.30
CA ARG A 157 27.57 -1.62 5.75
C ARG A 157 26.60 -1.14 6.80
N LYS A 158 26.71 -1.56 8.08
CA LYS A 158 25.91 -1.10 9.22
C LYS A 158 26.36 0.27 9.74
N ARG A 159 27.60 0.72 9.53
CA ARG A 159 28.08 2.08 9.84
C ARG A 159 27.72 3.06 8.73
N VAL A 160 27.72 2.61 7.47
CA VAL A 160 27.18 3.37 6.33
C VAL A 160 25.64 3.40 6.41
N ARG A 161 24.98 2.29 6.83
CA ARG A 161 23.55 2.30 7.21
C ARG A 161 23.30 3.15 8.45
N MET A 162 24.04 3.04 9.55
CA MET A 162 23.83 3.83 10.78
C MET A 162 24.29 5.29 10.67
N SER A 163 25.07 5.65 9.65
CA SER A 163 25.30 7.03 9.25
C SER A 163 24.18 7.57 8.33
N GLN A 164 23.20 6.74 7.95
CA GLN A 164 21.98 7.09 7.20
C GLN A 164 20.71 6.43 7.76
N SER A 165 20.74 5.98 9.01
CA SER A 165 19.61 5.32 9.67
C SER A 165 19.64 5.68 11.14
N THR A 166 19.56 6.98 11.40
CA THR A 166 18.64 7.43 12.43
C THR A 166 17.25 6.96 12.01
N PRO A 167 16.43 6.40 12.91
CA PRO A 167 15.01 6.32 12.62
C PRO A 167 14.56 7.77 12.49
N ILE A 168 14.41 8.25 11.27
CA ILE A 168 13.49 9.34 11.01
C ILE A 168 12.13 8.69 11.23
N GLU A 169 11.72 8.61 12.50
CA GLU A 169 10.36 8.98 12.84
C GLU A 169 10.16 10.28 12.06
N MET A 170 9.34 10.21 11.01
CA MET A 170 8.98 11.41 10.28
C MET A 170 8.21 12.21 11.32
N ASP A 171 8.93 13.10 12.01
CA ASP A 171 8.35 13.99 12.98
C ASP A 171 7.60 15.05 12.17
N VAL A 172 6.45 14.66 11.63
CA VAL A 172 5.49 15.58 11.03
C VAL A 172 4.95 16.53 12.12
N ARG A 173 5.19 16.24 13.42
CA ARG A 173 4.93 17.19 14.51
C ARG A 173 5.92 18.36 14.52
N SER A 174 7.04 18.30 13.80
CA SER A 174 7.97 19.43 13.71
C SER A 174 7.33 20.69 13.12
N TRP A 175 6.26 20.57 12.32
CA TRP A 175 5.48 21.73 11.84
C TRP A 175 4.34 22.13 12.80
N TYR A 176 4.02 21.26 13.76
CA TYR A 176 2.97 21.43 14.76
C TYR A 176 3.53 21.57 16.18
N SER A 177 4.66 22.28 16.33
CA SER A 177 5.05 22.85 17.62
C SER A 177 4.15 24.06 17.92
N SER A 178 3.14 23.82 18.73
CA SER A 178 2.22 24.82 19.27
C SER A 178 2.97 26.00 19.93
N ALA A 179 2.82 27.18 19.35
CA ALA A 179 2.88 28.45 20.07
C ALA A 179 1.54 29.18 19.86
N LYS A 180 0.92 29.62 20.96
CA LYS A 180 -0.39 30.31 21.02
C LYS A 180 -0.39 31.60 20.19
N THR A 181 -1.58 32.01 19.70
CA THR A 181 -1.99 33.19 18.87
C THR A 181 -1.91 32.98 17.35
N PRO A 182 -2.60 33.75 16.46
CA PRO A 182 -4.03 34.10 16.23
C PRO A 182 -4.88 32.95 15.62
N THR A 183 -6.10 33.19 15.11
CA THR A 183 -6.99 32.12 14.56
C THR A 183 -6.35 31.38 13.36
N PRO A 184 -6.62 30.07 13.14
CA PRO A 184 -5.98 29.28 12.08
C PRO A 184 -6.09 29.88 10.66
N LEU A 185 -7.24 30.47 10.34
CA LEU A 185 -7.53 31.09 9.04
C LEU A 185 -6.80 32.43 8.81
N GLU A 186 -6.58 33.22 9.86
CA GLU A 186 -5.81 34.47 9.77
C GLU A 186 -4.32 34.20 9.55
N ARG A 187 -3.76 33.17 10.21
CA ARG A 187 -2.37 32.72 9.96
C ARG A 187 -2.18 32.18 8.55
N ALA A 188 -3.13 31.37 8.06
CA ALA A 188 -3.08 30.87 6.69
C ALA A 188 -3.09 32.01 5.67
N SER A 189 -3.86 33.09 5.92
CA SER A 189 -3.95 34.24 5.01
C SER A 189 -2.62 34.99 4.88
N LEU A 190 -1.95 35.28 6.00
CA LEU A 190 -0.66 35.99 6.02
C LEU A 190 0.46 35.16 5.37
N HIS A 191 0.39 33.83 5.54
CA HIS A 191 1.38 32.92 5.00
C HIS A 191 1.24 32.75 3.48
N LEU A 192 0.00 32.72 2.96
CA LEU A 192 -0.25 32.70 1.51
C LEU A 192 0.39 33.89 0.79
N GLU A 193 0.26 35.10 1.35
CA GLU A 193 0.84 36.32 0.76
C GLU A 193 2.36 36.26 0.67
N THR A 194 3.03 35.64 1.64
CA THR A 194 4.50 35.53 1.63
C THR A 194 4.97 34.36 0.76
N GLU A 195 4.25 33.24 0.78
CA GLU A 195 4.65 31.98 0.14
C GLU A 195 4.42 31.97 -1.37
N PHE A 196 3.33 32.60 -1.83
CA PHE A 196 2.92 32.55 -3.23
C PHE A 196 2.92 33.90 -3.93
N GLN A 197 3.59 34.91 -3.36
CA GLN A 197 3.60 36.27 -3.93
C GLN A 197 4.02 36.29 -5.41
N ASP A 198 5.09 35.56 -5.72
CA ASP A 198 5.66 35.51 -7.08
C ASP A 198 4.80 34.73 -8.08
N HIS A 199 3.84 33.94 -7.57
CA HIS A 199 2.94 33.10 -8.36
C HIS A 199 1.49 33.57 -8.29
N PHE A 200 1.25 34.75 -7.70
CA PHE A 200 -0.09 35.30 -7.54
C PHE A 200 -0.63 35.82 -8.87
N VAL A 201 -1.79 35.30 -9.26
CA VAL A 201 -2.56 35.78 -10.40
C VAL A 201 -3.76 36.59 -9.90
N PRO A 202 -3.88 37.86 -10.29
CA PRO A 202 -5.02 38.67 -9.87
C PRO A 202 -6.31 38.15 -10.50
N GLN A 203 -7.40 38.12 -9.74
CA GLN A 203 -8.71 37.65 -10.23
C GLN A 203 -9.21 38.43 -11.46
N SER A 204 -8.81 39.69 -11.63
CA SER A 204 -9.15 40.49 -12.81
C SER A 204 -8.52 39.99 -14.11
N ALA A 205 -7.43 39.21 -14.03
CA ALA A 205 -6.80 38.56 -15.17
C ALA A 205 -7.47 37.23 -15.55
N LEU A 206 -8.47 36.77 -14.76
CA LEU A 206 -9.12 35.48 -14.93
C LEU A 206 -10.58 35.64 -15.30
N THR A 207 -11.00 34.99 -16.39
CA THR A 207 -12.41 34.84 -16.76
C THR A 207 -12.82 33.40 -16.51
N ARG A 208 -13.54 33.15 -15.41
CA ARG A 208 -14.04 31.81 -15.06
C ARG A 208 -15.07 31.34 -16.08
N GLY A 209 -14.87 30.15 -16.61
CA GLY A 209 -15.77 29.47 -17.54
C GLY A 209 -16.57 28.34 -16.87
N HIS A 210 -16.87 27.32 -17.66
CA HIS A 210 -17.72 26.19 -17.28
C HIS A 210 -17.07 25.31 -16.19
N LEU A 211 -17.91 24.73 -15.33
CA LEU A 211 -17.50 23.71 -14.36
C LEU A 211 -17.15 22.42 -15.10
N LEU A 212 -15.90 21.97 -14.99
CA LEU A 212 -15.48 20.70 -15.59
C LEU A 212 -15.96 19.53 -14.75
N TYR A 213 -15.65 19.55 -13.45
CA TYR A 213 -16.11 18.53 -12.51
C TYR A 213 -16.10 19.01 -11.06
N ARG A 214 -16.81 18.27 -10.22
CA ARG A 214 -16.86 18.44 -8.77
C ARG A 214 -16.55 17.11 -8.10
N ARG A 215 -15.62 17.13 -7.15
CA ARG A 215 -15.24 16.03 -6.25
C ARG A 215 -15.28 16.52 -4.81
N GLU A 216 -15.05 15.62 -3.85
CA GLU A 216 -15.17 15.94 -2.42
C GLU A 216 -14.35 17.16 -1.99
N LEU A 217 -13.09 17.25 -2.39
CA LEU A 217 -12.18 18.36 -2.04
C LEU A 217 -11.72 19.16 -3.26
N SER A 218 -12.43 19.10 -4.38
CA SER A 218 -12.02 19.80 -5.60
C SER A 218 -13.21 20.20 -6.45
N LEU A 219 -13.27 21.49 -6.77
CA LEU A 219 -14.21 22.10 -7.69
C LEU A 219 -13.42 22.73 -8.83
N VAL A 220 -13.50 22.15 -10.03
CA VAL A 220 -12.60 22.49 -11.14
C VAL A 220 -13.37 23.15 -12.27
N HIS A 221 -12.96 24.36 -12.64
CA HIS A 221 -13.52 25.11 -13.76
C HIS A 221 -12.47 25.28 -14.85
N ARG A 222 -12.91 25.34 -16.11
CA ARG A 222 -12.09 25.97 -17.15
C ARG A 222 -12.10 27.49 -16.94
N ALA A 223 -11.04 28.16 -17.32
CA ALA A 223 -10.96 29.61 -17.31
C ALA A 223 -10.04 30.12 -18.42
N LEU A 224 -10.18 31.40 -18.75
CA LEU A 224 -9.22 32.13 -19.58
C LEU A 224 -8.34 32.99 -18.68
N TYR A 225 -7.04 32.94 -18.89
CA TYR A 225 -6.04 33.72 -18.19
C TYR A 225 -5.37 34.71 -19.15
N GLN A 226 -5.53 36.00 -18.87
CA GLN A 226 -4.85 37.08 -19.59
C GLN A 226 -3.57 37.45 -18.85
N ALA A 227 -2.43 36.92 -19.28
CA ALA A 227 -1.14 37.32 -18.74
C ALA A 227 -0.84 38.80 -19.04
N ALA A 228 -0.14 39.47 -18.12
CA ALA A 228 0.20 40.88 -18.29
C ALA A 228 1.11 41.07 -19.51
N GLY A 229 0.65 41.84 -20.49
CA GLY A 229 1.39 42.11 -21.72
C GLY A 229 1.35 40.98 -22.76
N ALA A 230 0.55 39.93 -22.55
CA ALA A 230 0.25 38.95 -23.59
C ALA A 230 -0.87 39.46 -24.49
N ASP A 231 -0.76 39.19 -25.80
CA ASP A 231 -1.77 39.55 -26.80
C ASP A 231 -3.01 38.62 -26.70
N ASP A 232 -2.77 37.32 -26.47
CA ASP A 232 -3.80 36.29 -26.41
C ASP A 232 -4.00 35.75 -24.99
N ALA A 233 -5.23 35.36 -24.67
CA ALA A 233 -5.56 34.69 -23.41
C ALA A 233 -5.24 33.20 -23.48
N GLU A 234 -4.63 32.67 -22.42
CA GLU A 234 -4.33 31.24 -22.26
C GLU A 234 -5.53 30.51 -21.63
N MET A 235 -5.85 29.30 -22.09
CA MET A 235 -6.83 28.45 -21.40
C MET A 235 -6.17 27.73 -20.21
N VAL A 236 -6.79 27.84 -19.05
CA VAL A 236 -6.30 27.27 -17.79
C VAL A 236 -7.41 26.55 -17.02
N THR A 237 -7.05 25.75 -16.04
CA THR A 237 -8.00 25.21 -15.05
C THR A 237 -7.86 25.92 -13.71
N LEU A 238 -9.01 26.23 -13.10
CA LEU A 238 -9.13 26.75 -11.74
C LEU A 238 -9.69 25.66 -10.83
N THR A 239 -8.85 25.13 -9.96
CA THR A 239 -9.25 24.18 -8.92
C THR A 239 -9.40 24.93 -7.60
N SER A 240 -10.56 24.87 -6.97
CA SER A 240 -10.81 25.43 -5.64
C SER A 240 -11.52 24.42 -4.74
N LEU A 241 -11.62 24.69 -3.44
CA LEU A 241 -12.50 23.90 -2.58
C LEU A 241 -13.98 24.10 -2.93
N PRO A 242 -14.82 23.05 -2.82
CA PRO A 242 -16.27 23.21 -2.85
C PRO A 242 -16.76 24.16 -1.74
N PRO A 243 -17.83 24.95 -1.96
CA PRO A 243 -18.31 25.94 -0.97
C PRO A 243 -18.61 25.34 0.41
N ASP A 244 -19.21 24.14 0.43
CA ASP A 244 -19.53 23.33 1.61
C ASP A 244 -18.32 22.80 2.38
N LYS A 245 -17.14 22.78 1.76
CA LYS A 245 -15.86 22.39 2.39
C LYS A 245 -14.95 23.60 2.67
N SER A 246 -15.27 24.77 2.14
CA SER A 246 -14.43 25.97 2.28
C SER A 246 -14.40 26.57 3.69
N ASP A 247 -15.36 26.18 4.53
CA ASP A 247 -15.44 26.56 5.94
C ASP A 247 -14.77 25.54 6.88
N ASP A 248 -14.43 24.35 6.37
CA ASP A 248 -13.77 23.27 7.13
C ASP A 248 -12.24 23.53 7.18
N PRO A 249 -11.67 23.82 8.36
CA PRO A 249 -10.24 24.09 8.51
C PRO A 249 -9.34 22.94 8.04
N ASP A 250 -9.79 21.70 8.19
CA ASP A 250 -9.01 20.53 7.81
C ASP A 250 -8.98 20.40 6.27
N ALA A 251 -10.15 20.54 5.63
CA ALA A 251 -10.24 20.60 4.17
C ALA A 251 -9.39 21.74 3.56
N VAL A 252 -9.42 22.92 4.17
CA VAL A 252 -8.58 24.07 3.79
C VAL A 252 -7.10 23.75 3.96
N GLY A 253 -6.69 23.13 5.07
CA GLY A 253 -5.31 22.69 5.30
C GLY A 253 -4.83 21.70 4.25
N ILE A 254 -5.61 20.66 3.96
CA ILE A 254 -5.29 19.64 2.94
C ILE A 254 -5.15 20.28 1.55
N PHE A 255 -6.06 21.19 1.20
CA PHE A 255 -5.99 21.87 -0.08
C PHE A 255 -4.77 22.77 -0.20
N LEU A 256 -4.42 23.52 0.86
CA LEU A 256 -3.19 24.32 0.90
C LEU A 256 -1.93 23.46 0.69
N GLU A 257 -1.84 22.31 1.35
CA GLU A 257 -0.71 21.40 1.13
C GLU A 257 -0.64 20.87 -0.31
N THR A 258 -1.80 20.61 -0.92
CA THR A 258 -1.90 20.22 -2.33
C THR A 258 -1.34 21.32 -3.24
N VAL A 259 -1.71 22.58 -2.99
CA VAL A 259 -1.20 23.74 -3.74
C VAL A 259 0.32 23.86 -3.59
N ARG A 260 0.84 23.73 -2.37
CA ARG A 260 2.29 23.79 -2.08
C ARG A 260 3.08 22.71 -2.81
N LEU A 261 2.58 21.47 -2.76
CA LEU A 261 3.21 20.35 -3.44
C LEU A 261 3.24 20.63 -4.94
N HIS A 262 2.11 21.04 -5.52
CA HIS A 262 2.00 21.29 -6.95
C HIS A 262 2.96 22.39 -7.43
N ALA A 263 3.11 23.47 -6.66
CA ALA A 263 4.03 24.57 -6.96
C ALA A 263 5.52 24.16 -6.95
N GLN A 264 5.88 23.04 -6.30
CA GLN A 264 7.25 22.55 -6.23
C GLN A 264 7.60 21.57 -7.37
N LEU A 265 6.59 21.00 -8.04
CA LEU A 265 6.79 19.96 -9.05
C LEU A 265 6.98 20.57 -10.44
N HIS A 266 8.06 20.16 -11.11
CA HIS A 266 8.47 20.68 -12.42
C HIS A 266 8.93 19.54 -13.32
N HIS A 267 8.03 19.04 -14.17
CA HIS A 267 8.33 17.99 -15.13
C HIS A 267 7.33 18.01 -16.29
N PRO A 268 7.73 17.71 -17.55
CA PRO A 268 6.83 17.77 -18.72
C PRO A 268 5.63 16.82 -18.64
N LYS A 269 5.72 15.77 -17.83
CA LYS A 269 4.65 14.76 -17.62
C LYS A 269 3.90 14.91 -16.29
N ILE A 270 4.02 16.09 -15.67
CA ILE A 270 3.21 16.53 -14.54
C ILE A 270 2.42 17.75 -15.04
N VAL A 271 1.14 17.83 -14.71
CA VAL A 271 0.30 19.00 -15.04
C VAL A 271 0.98 20.24 -14.48
N ARG A 272 1.21 21.23 -15.35
CA ARG A 272 2.01 22.41 -15.04
C ARG A 272 1.26 23.37 -14.12
N PHE A 273 1.93 23.74 -13.05
CA PHE A 273 1.56 24.88 -12.22
C PHE A 273 1.66 26.19 -13.02
N VAL A 274 0.55 26.93 -13.08
CA VAL A 274 0.53 28.29 -13.66
C VAL A 274 0.63 29.34 -12.56
N GLY A 275 -0.05 29.12 -11.44
CA GLY A 275 -0.06 30.06 -10.34
C GLY A 275 -1.19 29.77 -9.36
N VAL A 276 -1.47 30.77 -8.52
CA VAL A 276 -2.56 30.72 -7.55
C VAL A 276 -3.30 32.05 -7.53
N THR A 277 -4.59 32.00 -7.23
CA THR A 277 -5.40 33.20 -6.99
C THR A 277 -6.12 33.04 -5.68
N TRP A 278 -6.25 34.12 -4.93
CA TRP A 278 -7.08 34.17 -3.73
C TRP A 278 -7.62 35.58 -3.51
N ARG A 279 -8.73 35.67 -2.77
CA ARG A 279 -9.24 36.93 -2.18
C ARG A 279 -9.36 36.79 -0.66
N THR A 280 -9.72 35.59 -0.24
CA THR A 280 -9.62 35.08 1.13
C THR A 280 -9.05 33.66 1.05
N VAL A 281 -8.56 33.11 2.15
CA VAL A 281 -8.10 31.69 2.19
C VAL A 281 -9.17 30.72 1.70
N LYS A 282 -10.44 31.00 2.00
CA LYS A 282 -11.59 30.19 1.56
C LYS A 282 -11.83 30.23 0.04
N GLN A 283 -11.30 31.26 -0.61
CA GLN A 283 -11.39 31.48 -2.06
C GLN A 283 -10.03 31.24 -2.75
N LEU A 284 -9.12 30.53 -2.09
CA LEU A 284 -7.90 30.06 -2.73
C LEU A 284 -8.25 29.13 -3.89
N ALA A 285 -7.63 29.37 -5.03
CA ALA A 285 -7.69 28.48 -6.18
C ALA A 285 -6.30 28.26 -6.77
N LEU A 286 -6.03 27.01 -7.08
CA LEU A 286 -4.89 26.55 -7.86
C LEU A 286 -5.17 26.78 -9.34
N ILE A 287 -4.18 27.30 -10.06
CA ILE A 287 -4.23 27.53 -11.50
C ILE A 287 -3.22 26.58 -12.15
N THR A 288 -3.69 25.76 -13.07
CA THR A 288 -2.84 24.85 -13.86
C THR A 288 -3.14 24.97 -15.34
N GLU A 289 -2.25 24.44 -16.18
CA GLU A 289 -2.52 24.32 -17.61
C GLU A 289 -3.82 23.56 -17.87
N TYR A 290 -4.54 23.95 -18.92
CA TYR A 290 -5.70 23.22 -19.39
C TYR A 290 -5.29 22.02 -20.24
N MET A 291 -6.00 20.91 -20.09
CA MET A 291 -5.74 19.66 -20.79
C MET A 291 -6.94 19.35 -21.68
N GLU A 292 -6.81 19.57 -22.99
CA GLU A 292 -7.94 19.73 -23.91
C GLU A 292 -8.78 18.47 -24.10
N ARG A 293 -8.17 17.29 -23.94
CA ARG A 293 -8.86 16.00 -24.06
C ARG A 293 -9.40 15.48 -22.74
N GLY A 294 -9.29 16.28 -21.67
CA GLY A 294 -9.74 15.89 -20.34
C GLY A 294 -8.89 14.79 -19.75
N ASP A 295 -9.53 13.87 -19.03
CA ASP A 295 -8.87 12.76 -18.35
C ASP A 295 -8.82 11.47 -19.22
N LEU A 296 -7.87 10.61 -18.90
CA LEU A 296 -7.62 9.37 -19.63
C LEU A 296 -8.79 8.39 -19.53
N TRP A 297 -9.54 8.40 -18.43
CA TRP A 297 -10.72 7.54 -18.31
C TRP A 297 -11.78 7.92 -19.36
N SER A 298 -12.12 9.21 -19.44
CA SER A 298 -13.03 9.74 -20.46
C SER A 298 -12.54 9.41 -21.88
N LEU A 299 -11.24 9.61 -22.14
CA LEU A 299 -10.64 9.30 -23.44
C LEU A 299 -10.71 7.80 -23.79
N LEU A 300 -10.55 6.90 -22.82
CA LEU A 300 -10.67 5.45 -23.03
C LEU A 300 -12.09 5.00 -23.40
N GLN A 301 -13.11 5.80 -23.09
CA GLN A 301 -14.50 5.53 -23.48
C GLN A 301 -14.81 5.96 -24.91
N GLU A 302 -13.94 6.75 -25.55
CA GLU A 302 -14.12 7.22 -26.93
C GLU A 302 -13.53 6.22 -27.96
N PRO A 303 -14.31 5.81 -28.98
CA PRO A 303 -13.75 5.05 -30.11
C PRO A 303 -12.89 5.97 -30.99
N PRO A 304 -11.75 5.50 -31.58
CA PRO A 304 -11.29 4.12 -31.66
C PRO A 304 -10.10 3.80 -30.73
N MET A 305 -9.97 4.43 -29.55
CA MET A 305 -8.76 4.31 -28.71
C MET A 305 -8.63 2.92 -28.08
N HIS A 306 -8.25 1.94 -28.89
CA HIS A 306 -8.26 0.52 -28.55
C HIS A 306 -6.88 -0.12 -28.71
N ALA A 307 -6.02 0.45 -29.56
CA ALA A 307 -4.72 -0.13 -29.87
C ALA A 307 -3.61 0.27 -28.89
N TRP A 308 -2.78 -0.71 -28.54
CA TRP A 308 -1.60 -0.50 -27.70
C TRP A 308 -0.40 0.08 -28.44
N LEU A 309 -0.21 -0.30 -29.71
CA LEU A 309 1.06 -0.10 -30.44
C LEU A 309 0.89 0.57 -31.80
N ASP A 310 -0.29 0.47 -32.42
CA ASP A 310 -0.48 0.90 -33.80
C ASP A 310 -1.77 1.71 -33.95
N ASP A 311 -1.61 3.01 -34.14
CA ASP A 311 -2.65 3.88 -34.66
C ASP A 311 -1.98 4.94 -35.57
N MET A 312 -2.47 5.06 -36.80
CA MET A 312 -2.08 6.10 -37.75
C MET A 312 -2.35 7.51 -37.22
N SER A 313 -3.08 7.64 -36.10
CA SER A 313 -3.39 8.90 -35.40
C SER A 313 -2.23 9.46 -34.54
N GLY A 314 -1.17 8.69 -34.31
CA GLY A 314 0.00 9.12 -33.51
C GLY A 314 -0.16 9.03 -31.99
N ALA A 315 -1.31 8.53 -31.50
CA ALA A 315 -1.58 8.36 -30.07
C ALA A 315 -1.91 6.91 -29.73
N THR A 316 -1.05 6.24 -28.95
CA THR A 316 -1.24 4.84 -28.55
C THR A 316 -1.38 4.73 -27.04
N LYS A 317 -2.03 3.66 -26.56
CA LYS A 317 -2.06 3.40 -25.11
C LYS A 317 -0.65 3.27 -24.53
N LEU A 318 0.30 2.73 -25.30
CA LEU A 318 1.70 2.61 -24.85
C LEU A 318 2.40 3.98 -24.76
N SER A 319 2.14 4.93 -25.65
CA SER A 319 2.71 6.28 -25.57
C SER A 319 2.15 7.06 -24.38
N LEU A 320 0.83 6.96 -24.13
CA LEU A 320 0.21 7.56 -22.94
C LEU A 320 0.73 6.93 -21.64
N LEU A 321 0.87 5.60 -21.62
CA LEU A 321 1.45 4.90 -20.47
C LEU A 321 2.91 5.29 -20.23
N HIS A 322 3.70 5.44 -21.30
CA HIS A 322 5.08 5.89 -21.20
C HIS A 322 5.19 7.26 -20.50
N ASP A 323 4.33 8.20 -20.91
CA ASP A 323 4.23 9.54 -20.33
C ASP A 323 3.84 9.50 -18.84
N VAL A 324 2.84 8.69 -18.49
CA VAL A 324 2.42 8.43 -17.10
C VAL A 324 3.60 7.91 -16.25
N VAL A 325 4.32 6.90 -16.77
CA VAL A 325 5.43 6.28 -16.05
C VAL A 325 6.61 7.25 -15.91
N ASP A 326 6.82 8.14 -16.87
CA ASP A 326 7.86 9.17 -16.76
C ASP A 326 7.54 10.19 -15.67
N GLY A 327 6.28 10.64 -15.59
CA GLY A 327 5.81 11.49 -14.50
C GLY A 327 5.96 10.80 -13.14
N LEU A 328 5.58 9.53 -13.04
CA LEU A 328 5.71 8.77 -11.79
C LEU A 328 7.17 8.57 -11.38
N ARG A 329 8.04 8.28 -12.36
CA ARG A 329 9.50 8.17 -12.17
C ARG A 329 10.08 9.47 -11.62
N TYR A 330 9.62 10.61 -12.11
CA TYR A 330 10.03 11.91 -11.58
C TYR A 330 9.63 12.09 -10.11
N LEU A 331 8.37 11.84 -9.76
CA LEU A 331 7.88 11.93 -8.37
C LEU A 331 8.69 11.03 -7.41
N HIS A 332 8.94 9.78 -7.84
CA HIS A 332 9.72 8.81 -7.08
C HIS A 332 11.21 9.14 -6.98
N SER A 333 11.70 10.11 -7.77
CA SER A 333 13.08 10.59 -7.74
C SER A 333 13.29 11.87 -6.92
N CYS A 334 12.22 12.52 -6.48
CA CYS A 334 12.30 13.69 -5.61
C CYS A 334 12.93 13.35 -4.25
N ASP A 335 13.49 14.35 -3.58
CA ASP A 335 14.00 14.24 -2.22
C ASP A 335 13.37 15.33 -1.32
N PRO A 336 12.50 14.97 -0.36
CA PRO A 336 12.01 13.61 -0.09
C PRO A 336 11.15 13.04 -1.24
N ILE A 337 11.06 11.71 -1.30
CA ILE A 337 10.24 11.01 -2.30
C ILE A 337 8.79 11.49 -2.24
N VAL A 338 8.22 11.82 -3.40
CA VAL A 338 6.81 12.17 -3.53
C VAL A 338 6.04 10.94 -4.00
N PHE A 339 5.02 10.56 -3.23
CA PHE A 339 4.08 9.50 -3.60
C PHE A 339 2.85 10.10 -4.28
N HIS A 340 2.32 9.46 -5.31
CA HIS A 340 1.09 9.94 -5.95
C HIS A 340 -0.13 9.64 -5.09
N MET A 341 -0.23 8.43 -4.53
CA MET A 341 -1.25 7.98 -3.58
C MET A 341 -2.69 7.87 -4.10
N ASP A 342 -2.98 8.38 -5.30
CA ASP A 342 -4.30 8.27 -5.95
C ASP A 342 -4.12 8.18 -7.47
N LEU A 343 -3.20 7.32 -7.92
CA LEU A 343 -2.95 7.10 -9.34
C LEU A 343 -4.13 6.29 -9.94
N LYS A 344 -4.90 6.94 -10.80
CA LYS A 344 -6.03 6.35 -11.55
C LYS A 344 -6.25 7.08 -12.87
N ALA A 345 -7.02 6.47 -13.77
CA ALA A 345 -7.23 7.01 -15.12
C ALA A 345 -7.86 8.42 -15.10
N GLU A 346 -8.72 8.73 -14.14
CA GLU A 346 -9.35 10.05 -13.98
C GLU A 346 -8.38 11.14 -13.47
N HIS A 347 -7.15 10.76 -13.09
CA HIS A 347 -6.08 11.65 -12.62
C HIS A 347 -4.90 11.75 -13.61
N VAL A 348 -5.02 11.08 -14.76
CA VAL A 348 -4.13 11.25 -15.89
C VAL A 348 -4.85 12.15 -16.88
N PHE A 349 -4.29 13.31 -17.19
CA PHE A 349 -4.88 14.26 -18.14
C PHE A 349 -4.16 14.22 -19.48
N VAL A 350 -4.88 14.49 -20.56
CA VAL A 350 -4.36 14.36 -21.92
C VAL A 350 -4.50 15.68 -22.68
N SER A 351 -3.40 16.13 -23.29
CA SER A 351 -3.35 17.36 -24.09
C SER A 351 -3.99 17.15 -25.46
N GLU A 352 -4.20 18.23 -26.20
CA GLU A 352 -4.61 18.19 -27.61
C GLU A 352 -3.70 17.29 -28.46
N SER A 353 -2.39 17.34 -28.22
CA SER A 353 -1.33 16.56 -28.89
C SER A 353 -1.19 15.12 -28.41
N PHE A 354 -2.12 14.62 -27.57
CA PHE A 354 -2.08 13.28 -26.96
C PHE A 354 -0.86 13.02 -26.08
N GLU A 355 -0.37 14.04 -25.39
CA GLU A 355 0.60 13.88 -24.31
C GLU A 355 -0.14 13.68 -22.98
N ALA A 356 0.24 12.66 -22.23
CA ALA A 356 -0.34 12.41 -20.91
C ALA A 356 0.46 13.14 -19.83
N LYS A 357 -0.25 13.72 -18.86
CA LYS A 357 0.34 14.34 -17.67
C LYS A 357 -0.40 13.90 -16.43
N LEU A 358 0.35 13.58 -15.38
CA LEU A 358 -0.23 13.26 -14.09
C LEU A 358 -0.71 14.53 -13.38
N GLY A 359 -1.85 14.47 -12.71
CA GLY A 359 -2.37 15.53 -11.85
C GLY A 359 -2.98 14.99 -10.55
N ALA A 360 -3.63 15.87 -9.78
CA ALA A 360 -4.39 15.51 -8.58
C ALA A 360 -3.60 14.75 -7.49
N PHE A 361 -2.34 15.13 -7.25
CA PHE A 361 -1.52 14.62 -6.14
C PHE A 361 -1.87 15.30 -4.82
N GLY A 362 -1.73 14.61 -3.69
CA GLY A 362 -1.80 15.22 -2.35
C GLY A 362 -3.17 15.22 -1.67
N SER A 363 -4.24 14.75 -2.34
CA SER A 363 -5.61 14.72 -1.76
C SER A 363 -5.80 13.70 -0.61
N THR A 364 -4.83 12.81 -0.36
CA THR A 364 -5.00 11.63 0.52
C THR A 364 -4.24 11.71 1.85
N ARG A 365 -3.51 12.79 2.17
CA ARG A 365 -2.92 12.94 3.52
C ARG A 365 -3.99 12.97 4.63
N ALA A 366 -5.23 13.29 4.28
CA ALA A 366 -6.39 13.26 5.16
C ALA A 366 -6.82 11.86 5.63
N THR A 367 -6.47 10.80 4.88
CA THR A 367 -7.09 9.46 5.06
C THR A 367 -6.16 8.42 5.68
N HIS A 368 -4.91 8.80 6.00
CA HIS A 368 -3.92 7.89 6.60
C HIS A 368 -3.80 7.97 8.12
N HIS A 369 -4.67 8.73 8.80
CA HIS A 369 -4.97 8.41 10.19
C HIS A 369 -5.67 7.05 10.21
N ALA A 370 -4.98 6.04 10.76
CA ALA A 370 -5.45 4.66 10.86
C ALA A 370 -6.81 4.49 11.59
N GLU A 371 -7.36 5.58 12.13
CA GLU A 371 -8.62 5.64 12.85
C GLU A 371 -9.80 6.15 11.98
N ASP A 372 -9.55 6.84 10.86
CA ASP A 372 -10.59 7.55 10.07
C ASP A 372 -10.80 7.02 8.64
N VAL A 373 -10.42 5.77 8.35
CA VAL A 373 -10.75 5.11 7.06
C VAL A 373 -12.25 4.78 6.92
N THR A 374 -13.11 5.32 7.79
CA THR A 374 -14.55 5.03 7.81
C THR A 374 -15.38 5.95 6.92
N SER A 375 -14.81 7.00 6.35
CA SER A 375 -15.53 7.98 5.52
C SER A 375 -14.75 8.43 4.29
N THR A 376 -14.50 7.51 3.35
CA THR A 376 -14.24 7.92 1.95
C THR A 376 -15.28 7.29 1.04
N ASP A 377 -16.11 8.18 0.50
CA ASP A 377 -17.06 7.88 -0.55
C ASP A 377 -16.31 7.88 -1.87
N ASP A 378 -15.62 6.78 -2.18
CA ASP A 378 -15.35 6.41 -3.56
C ASP A 378 -15.09 4.91 -3.63
N GLU A 379 -16.04 4.18 -4.22
CA GLU A 379 -15.91 2.77 -4.60
C GLU A 379 -14.66 2.52 -5.46
N ALA A 380 -14.19 3.56 -6.14
CA ALA A 380 -12.96 3.58 -6.93
C ALA A 380 -11.69 3.37 -6.09
N VAL A 381 -11.46 4.11 -4.99
CA VAL A 381 -10.13 4.16 -4.32
C VAL A 381 -9.68 2.79 -3.80
N VAL A 382 -10.61 1.97 -3.32
CA VAL A 382 -10.31 0.60 -2.86
C VAL A 382 -9.80 -0.28 -3.98
N ALA A 383 -10.34 -0.12 -5.19
CA ALA A 383 -9.98 -0.95 -6.34
C ALA A 383 -8.59 -0.62 -6.91
N TRP A 384 -8.10 0.60 -6.70
CA TRP A 384 -6.75 1.03 -7.08
C TRP A 384 -5.69 0.75 -6.00
N SER A 385 -6.12 0.44 -4.77
CA SER A 385 -5.25 0.35 -3.61
C SER A 385 -4.47 -0.97 -3.54
N ALA A 386 -3.18 -0.87 -3.20
CA ALA A 386 -2.32 -2.03 -3.03
C ALA A 386 -2.69 -2.86 -1.78
N PRO A 387 -2.41 -4.18 -1.77
CA PRO A 387 -2.74 -5.07 -0.65
C PRO A 387 -2.20 -4.60 0.71
N GLU A 388 -0.98 -4.04 0.74
CA GLU A 388 -0.35 -3.52 1.95
C GLU A 388 -1.02 -2.23 2.44
N VAL A 389 -1.49 -1.38 1.53
CA VAL A 389 -2.22 -0.15 1.87
C VAL A 389 -3.57 -0.50 2.51
N LEU A 390 -4.30 -1.45 1.91
CA LEU A 390 -5.58 -1.93 2.46
C LEU A 390 -5.42 -2.63 3.82
N LYS A 391 -4.24 -3.18 4.11
CA LYS A 391 -3.90 -3.77 5.43
C LYS A 391 -3.45 -2.75 6.47
N GLY A 392 -3.42 -1.46 6.13
CA GLY A 392 -2.89 -0.42 7.00
C GLY A 392 -1.38 -0.51 7.22
N LEU A 393 -0.64 -1.18 6.33
CA LEU A 393 0.82 -1.20 6.37
C LEU A 393 1.38 0.10 5.78
N ARG A 394 2.67 0.33 6.03
CA ARG A 394 3.38 1.54 5.59
C ARG A 394 3.29 1.73 4.07
N TYR A 395 2.88 2.92 3.64
CA TYR A 395 2.92 3.34 2.24
C TYR A 395 4.37 3.48 1.75
N THR A 396 4.62 3.02 0.53
CA THR A 396 5.90 3.18 -0.19
C THR A 396 5.61 3.46 -1.66
N GLU A 397 6.61 3.85 -2.43
CA GLU A 397 6.50 4.06 -3.88
C GLU A 397 5.96 2.82 -4.61
N LYS A 398 6.11 1.63 -4.03
CA LYS A 398 5.59 0.36 -4.55
C LYS A 398 4.07 0.28 -4.55
N ALA A 399 3.38 1.06 -3.72
CA ALA A 399 1.92 1.14 -3.76
C ALA A 399 1.45 1.91 -5.01
N ASP A 400 2.16 2.97 -5.42
CA ASP A 400 1.89 3.63 -6.70
C ASP A 400 2.17 2.68 -7.88
N ILE A 401 3.19 1.81 -7.79
CA ILE A 401 3.47 0.80 -8.83
C ILE A 401 2.34 -0.23 -8.94
N TYR A 402 1.71 -0.61 -7.82
CA TYR A 402 0.52 -1.45 -7.88
C TYR A 402 -0.63 -0.74 -8.59
N ALA A 403 -0.92 0.51 -8.21
CA ALA A 403 -1.95 1.32 -8.85
C ALA A 403 -1.68 1.54 -10.36
N LEU A 404 -0.41 1.65 -10.76
CA LEU A 404 0.01 1.64 -12.17
C LEU A 404 -0.35 0.32 -12.86
N GLY A 405 -0.17 -0.82 -12.19
CA GLY A 405 -0.61 -2.12 -12.70
C GLY A 405 -2.12 -2.18 -12.93
N VAL A 406 -2.91 -1.63 -12.00
CA VAL A 406 -4.37 -1.48 -12.14
C VAL A 406 -4.70 -0.59 -13.34
N LEU A 407 -3.98 0.53 -13.50
CA LEU A 407 -4.13 1.46 -14.63
C LEU A 407 -3.87 0.78 -15.97
N ILE A 408 -2.83 -0.05 -16.09
CA ILE A 408 -2.53 -0.79 -17.32
C ILE A 408 -3.70 -1.73 -17.68
N ALA A 409 -4.27 -2.44 -16.71
CA ALA A 409 -5.45 -3.29 -16.93
C ALA A 409 -6.69 -2.48 -17.36
N THR A 410 -6.91 -1.32 -16.74
CA THR A 410 -7.98 -0.39 -17.13
C THR A 410 -7.78 0.17 -18.53
N MET A 411 -6.55 0.56 -18.90
CA MET A 411 -6.23 1.01 -20.25
C MET A 411 -6.44 -0.10 -21.28
N ASP A 412 -6.10 -1.35 -20.94
CA ASP A 412 -6.30 -2.49 -21.83
C ASP A 412 -7.79 -2.73 -22.10
N THR A 413 -8.58 -2.90 -21.03
CA THR A 413 -9.98 -3.30 -21.10
C THR A 413 -10.95 -2.17 -21.43
N GLY A 414 -10.59 -0.92 -21.12
CA GLY A 414 -11.52 0.22 -21.14
C GLY A 414 -12.61 0.14 -20.07
N LYS A 415 -12.44 -0.73 -19.07
CA LYS A 415 -13.43 -1.00 -18.01
C LYS A 415 -12.90 -0.59 -16.65
N ALA A 416 -13.83 -0.36 -15.73
CA ALA A 416 -13.49 -0.13 -14.33
C ALA A 416 -12.80 -1.38 -13.76
N PRO A 417 -11.82 -1.22 -12.85
CA PRO A 417 -11.20 -2.37 -12.20
C PRO A 417 -12.25 -3.30 -11.56
N PHE A 418 -12.08 -4.61 -11.71
CA PHE A 418 -12.98 -5.65 -11.17
C PHE A 418 -14.43 -5.61 -11.68
N ALA A 419 -14.72 -4.96 -12.82
CA ALA A 419 -16.08 -4.84 -13.38
C ALA A 419 -16.77 -6.18 -13.72
N ASN A 420 -16.00 -7.22 -14.03
CA ASN A 420 -16.49 -8.50 -14.56
C ASN A 420 -16.27 -9.67 -13.59
N GLU A 421 -16.26 -9.47 -12.26
CA GLU A 421 -16.38 -10.60 -11.33
C GLU A 421 -17.80 -11.22 -11.43
N THR A 422 -18.13 -11.79 -12.58
CA THR A 422 -19.34 -12.50 -12.95
C THR A 422 -19.31 -13.88 -12.32
N ASN A 423 -19.68 -13.93 -11.04
CA ASN A 423 -20.66 -14.87 -10.51
C ASN A 423 -20.90 -14.53 -9.02
N GLN A 424 -22.00 -13.82 -8.74
CA GLN A 424 -22.52 -13.42 -7.41
C GLN A 424 -22.02 -12.08 -6.82
N LEU A 425 -21.41 -11.19 -7.61
CA LEU A 425 -20.83 -9.93 -7.14
C LEU A 425 -21.40 -8.72 -7.88
N ARG A 426 -22.35 -8.02 -7.25
CA ARG A 426 -22.08 -6.58 -7.08
C ARG A 426 -20.96 -6.55 -6.06
N ALA A 427 -19.71 -6.41 -6.51
CA ALA A 427 -18.54 -6.50 -5.66
C ALA A 427 -18.52 -5.30 -4.72
N SER A 428 -19.19 -5.41 -3.57
CA SER A 428 -19.14 -4.36 -2.56
C SER A 428 -17.68 -4.05 -2.24
N ARG A 429 -17.34 -2.77 -2.00
CA ARG A 429 -16.00 -2.29 -1.61
C ARG A 429 -15.27 -3.26 -0.68
N THR A 430 -15.98 -3.75 0.33
CA THR A 430 -15.47 -4.72 1.32
C THR A 430 -15.01 -6.03 0.69
N ARG A 431 -15.74 -6.58 -0.29
CA ARG A 431 -15.35 -7.81 -0.99
C ARG A 431 -14.11 -7.60 -1.83
N ILE A 432 -14.06 -6.53 -2.65
CA ILE A 432 -12.86 -6.19 -3.43
C ILE A 432 -11.66 -6.07 -2.48
N ALA A 433 -11.80 -5.27 -1.41
CA ALA A 433 -10.73 -5.11 -0.42
C ALA A 433 -10.28 -6.45 0.17
N VAL A 434 -11.21 -7.32 0.57
CA VAL A 434 -10.89 -8.64 1.12
C VAL A 434 -10.17 -9.53 0.11
N HIS A 435 -10.60 -9.56 -1.14
CA HIS A 435 -9.95 -10.35 -2.19
C HIS A 435 -8.54 -9.83 -2.52
N VAL A 436 -8.36 -8.51 -2.62
CA VAL A 436 -7.05 -7.89 -2.84
C VAL A 436 -6.12 -8.15 -1.65
N MET A 437 -6.60 -7.95 -0.42
CA MET A 437 -5.83 -8.23 0.80
C MET A 437 -5.44 -9.71 0.93
N ALA A 438 -6.29 -10.63 0.47
CA ALA A 438 -6.03 -12.06 0.46
C ALA A 438 -5.08 -12.52 -0.67
N GLY A 439 -4.83 -11.67 -1.68
CA GLY A 439 -4.07 -12.05 -2.87
C GLY A 439 -4.87 -12.91 -3.85
N ASN A 440 -6.19 -12.90 -3.73
CA ASN A 440 -7.12 -13.68 -4.57
C ASN A 440 -7.76 -12.84 -5.68
N ALA A 441 -7.57 -11.51 -5.66
CA ALA A 441 -8.10 -10.62 -6.67
C ALA A 441 -7.28 -10.75 -7.97
N THR A 442 -7.98 -10.86 -9.10
CA THR A 442 -7.37 -10.90 -10.42
C THR A 442 -8.02 -9.84 -11.29
N LEU A 443 -7.21 -9.02 -11.95
CA LEU A 443 -7.69 -8.09 -12.96
C LEU A 443 -7.78 -8.79 -14.31
N GLU A 444 -8.76 -8.36 -15.10
CA GLU A 444 -8.93 -8.87 -16.46
C GLU A 444 -8.08 -8.08 -17.45
N PHE A 445 -7.70 -8.79 -18.50
CA PHE A 445 -7.09 -8.26 -19.71
C PHE A 445 -7.84 -8.85 -20.90
N ARG A 446 -7.87 -8.13 -22.01
CA ARG A 446 -8.39 -8.62 -23.28
C ARG A 446 -7.48 -9.71 -23.83
N ASP A 447 -8.06 -10.62 -24.61
CA ASP A 447 -7.31 -11.71 -25.26
C ASP A 447 -6.24 -11.20 -26.25
N ASP A 448 -6.44 -9.99 -26.79
CA ASP A 448 -5.53 -9.31 -27.72
C ASP A 448 -4.51 -8.39 -27.03
N CYS A 449 -4.44 -8.37 -25.69
CA CYS A 449 -3.45 -7.59 -24.96
C CYS A 449 -2.02 -8.04 -25.34
N PRO A 450 -1.11 -7.14 -25.76
CA PRO A 450 0.26 -7.51 -26.09
C PRO A 450 0.95 -8.23 -24.92
N PRO A 451 1.58 -9.40 -25.13
CA PRO A 451 2.16 -10.19 -24.04
C PRO A 451 3.17 -9.42 -23.18
N ALA A 452 3.94 -8.53 -23.80
CA ALA A 452 4.90 -7.68 -23.09
C ALA A 452 4.21 -6.67 -22.15
N VAL A 453 3.08 -6.10 -22.57
CA VAL A 453 2.28 -5.18 -21.75
C VAL A 453 1.62 -5.93 -20.60
N ARG A 454 1.05 -7.11 -20.86
CA ARG A 454 0.45 -7.94 -19.82
C ARG A 454 1.46 -8.39 -18.77
N SER A 455 2.62 -8.88 -19.20
CA SER A 455 3.70 -9.29 -18.29
C SER A 455 4.18 -8.12 -17.41
N MET A 456 4.22 -6.91 -17.97
CA MET A 456 4.53 -5.69 -17.22
C MET A 456 3.46 -5.37 -16.17
N ALA A 457 2.18 -5.46 -16.53
CA ALA A 457 1.09 -5.27 -15.60
C ALA A 457 1.11 -6.30 -14.46
N ASP A 458 1.32 -7.58 -14.78
CA ASP A 458 1.40 -8.66 -13.79
C ASP A 458 2.53 -8.43 -12.77
N ARG A 459 3.69 -7.93 -13.22
CA ARG A 459 4.81 -7.56 -12.31
C ARG A 459 4.48 -6.35 -11.45
N CYS A 460 3.79 -5.36 -11.99
CA CYS A 460 3.30 -4.21 -11.22
C CYS A 460 2.26 -4.64 -10.16
N LEU A 461 1.42 -5.63 -10.48
CA LEU A 461 0.36 -6.17 -9.62
C LEU A 461 0.83 -7.24 -8.62
N ALA A 462 2.14 -7.49 -8.52
CA ALA A 462 2.67 -8.49 -7.61
C ALA A 462 2.21 -8.24 -6.16
N TYR A 463 1.78 -9.29 -5.47
CA TYR A 463 1.22 -9.17 -4.11
C TYR A 463 2.24 -8.63 -3.11
N ASP A 464 3.48 -9.12 -3.15
CA ASP A 464 4.58 -8.60 -2.35
C ASP A 464 5.14 -7.31 -2.99
N PRO A 465 5.18 -6.17 -2.27
CA PRO A 465 5.72 -4.92 -2.80
C PRO A 465 7.17 -5.02 -3.30
N ARG A 466 7.96 -5.97 -2.78
CA ARG A 466 9.37 -6.17 -3.15
C ARG A 466 9.55 -6.78 -4.54
N ASP A 467 8.54 -7.51 -5.01
CA ASP A 467 8.56 -8.17 -6.32
C ASP A 467 8.14 -7.22 -7.45
N ARG A 468 7.53 -6.09 -7.09
CA ARG A 468 7.14 -5.03 -8.01
C ARG A 468 8.38 -4.28 -8.52
N PRO A 469 8.43 -3.88 -9.80
CA PRO A 469 9.50 -3.06 -10.34
C PRO A 469 9.53 -1.66 -9.71
N SER A 470 10.57 -0.85 -9.95
CA SER A 470 10.51 0.59 -9.70
C SER A 470 9.91 1.31 -10.93
N ALA A 471 9.42 2.55 -10.77
CA ALA A 471 8.94 3.35 -11.91
C ALA A 471 10.04 3.51 -12.99
N LYS A 472 11.31 3.58 -12.57
CA LYS A 472 12.47 3.60 -13.48
C LYS A 472 12.63 2.31 -14.28
N ASP A 473 12.36 1.16 -13.69
CA ASP A 473 12.44 -0.13 -14.38
C ASP A 473 11.30 -0.28 -15.38
N VAL A 474 10.07 0.10 -15.00
CA VAL A 474 8.92 0.13 -15.91
C VAL A 474 9.17 1.07 -17.09
N TYR A 475 9.72 2.25 -16.84
CA TYR A 475 10.07 3.21 -17.89
C TYR A 475 10.98 2.58 -18.94
N LYS A 476 12.08 1.93 -18.50
CA LYS A 476 13.01 1.24 -19.39
C LYS A 476 12.36 0.08 -20.15
N TRP A 477 11.44 -0.63 -19.50
CA TRP A 477 10.72 -1.73 -20.12
C TRP A 477 9.83 -1.22 -21.27
N ILE A 478 9.08 -0.14 -21.06
CA ILE A 478 8.28 0.48 -22.13
C ILE A 478 9.18 0.96 -23.27
N ASP A 479 10.31 1.57 -22.94
CA ASP A 479 11.32 2.02 -23.91
C ASP A 479 11.84 0.87 -24.80
N PHE A 480 12.02 -0.32 -24.21
CA PHE A 480 12.38 -1.52 -24.93
C PHE A 480 11.24 -1.99 -25.86
N ILE A 481 9.99 -2.01 -25.38
CA ILE A 481 8.82 -2.41 -26.19
C ILE A 481 8.68 -1.47 -27.41
N ARG A 482 8.86 -0.17 -27.23
CA ARG A 482 8.78 0.83 -28.31
C ARG A 482 9.88 0.68 -29.36
N LYS A 483 11.06 0.18 -28.97
CA LYS A 483 12.24 0.01 -29.84
C LYS A 483 12.31 -1.38 -30.48
N ALA A 484 11.62 -2.37 -29.93
CA ALA A 484 11.62 -3.72 -30.46
C ALA A 484 10.89 -3.78 -31.82
N PRO A 485 11.49 -4.37 -32.87
CA PRO A 485 10.74 -4.70 -34.07
C PRO A 485 9.62 -5.68 -33.68
N MET A 486 8.40 -5.48 -34.22
CA MET A 486 7.14 -6.14 -33.82
C MET A 486 7.08 -7.68 -33.99
N THR A 487 8.21 -8.39 -33.93
CA THR A 487 8.30 -9.84 -34.23
C THR A 487 9.21 -10.62 -33.27
N VAL A 488 9.20 -10.33 -31.96
CA VAL A 488 9.90 -11.22 -30.99
C VAL A 488 9.01 -11.56 -29.78
N PRO A 489 8.77 -12.86 -29.48
CA PRO A 489 8.10 -13.31 -28.26
C PRO A 489 9.01 -13.15 -27.03
N SER A 490 8.41 -12.71 -25.93
CA SER A 490 8.87 -12.70 -24.51
C SER A 490 10.38 -12.82 -24.21
N PRO A 491 11.00 -11.83 -23.54
CA PRO A 491 12.30 -12.02 -22.93
C PRO A 491 12.15 -12.67 -21.54
N GLU A 492 12.24 -14.00 -21.48
CA GLU A 492 12.55 -14.74 -20.24
C GLU A 492 14.03 -14.60 -19.81
N TYR A 493 14.81 -13.73 -20.45
CA TYR A 493 16.25 -13.60 -20.21
C TYR A 493 16.68 -12.15 -20.00
N LEU A 494 16.18 -11.49 -18.95
CA LEU A 494 16.83 -10.31 -18.39
C LEU A 494 16.81 -10.40 -16.85
N LEU A 495 17.87 -11.03 -16.33
CA LEU A 495 18.24 -11.17 -14.92
C LEU A 495 18.44 -9.83 -14.21
#